data_AF-A0A832CQM6-F1
#
_entry.id   AF-A0A832CQM6-F1
#
_cell.length_a   1.000
_cell.length_b   1.000
_cell.length_c   1.000
_cell.angle_alpha   90.00
_cell.angle_beta   90.00
_cell.angle_gamma   90.00
#
_symmetry.space_group_name_H-M   'P 1'
#
loop_
_entity.id
_entity.type
_entity.pdbx_description
1 polymer ?
#
loop_
_entity_poly.entity_id
_entity_poly.type
_entity_poly.pdbx_seq_one_letter_code
_entity_poly.pdbx_strand_id
1 'polypeptide(L)'
;MKCLIERRRRESSAVDYQIGCILFEQPFFFRREDWVPAPEDLHPNIVQGKTYDLTYGIGKRLWEQIEIRLQAMPQLPPTKEVAEERPKYGAPITVLPRLGQGSFRIMVTDAYQRRCAITRERTLPALEASHIKPFSESGPHKVSNGILFRSDIHRLFDTGYVTITPDYRFEVSRRIREDYENGRDYYSLHGRSIQLPPQKEFYP
;
A
#
# COMPACT_ATOMS: atom_id res chain seq x y z
N MET A 1 40.07 -5.37 14.13
CA MET A 1 38.98 -6.27 13.72
C MET A 1 38.41 -6.05 12.30
N LYS A 2 38.67 -4.91 11.62
CA LYS A 2 38.19 -4.68 10.23
C LYS A 2 38.93 -5.49 9.15
N CYS A 3 40.15 -5.97 9.41
CA CYS A 3 41.02 -6.59 8.39
C CYS A 3 40.70 -8.08 8.10
N LEU A 4 39.91 -8.75 8.94
CA LEU A 4 39.66 -10.20 8.81
C LEU A 4 38.45 -10.55 7.92
N ILE A 5 37.62 -9.56 7.57
CA ILE A 5 36.39 -9.74 6.77
C ILE A 5 36.70 -9.67 5.25
N GLU A 6 37.72 -8.91 4.86
CA GLU A 6 38.06 -8.71 3.44
C GLU A 6 38.63 -9.96 2.76
N ARG A 7 39.26 -10.87 3.53
CA ARG A 7 39.88 -12.10 3.00
C ARG A 7 38.89 -13.18 2.54
N ARG A 8 37.58 -13.04 2.85
CA ARG A 8 36.53 -14.00 2.44
C ARG A 8 35.68 -13.54 1.26
N ARG A 9 35.86 -12.31 0.75
CA ARG A 9 35.27 -11.91 -0.54
C ARG A 9 36.06 -12.55 -1.68
N ARG A 10 35.83 -13.85 -1.89
CA ARG A 10 35.92 -14.41 -3.24
C ARG A 10 35.01 -13.57 -4.11
N GLU A 11 35.47 -13.23 -5.31
CA GLU A 11 34.71 -12.53 -6.36
C GLU A 11 33.45 -13.34 -6.71
N SER A 12 32.42 -13.25 -5.89
CA SER A 12 31.07 -13.58 -6.30
C SER A 12 30.62 -12.38 -7.09
N SER A 13 30.42 -12.56 -8.41
CA SER A 13 29.63 -11.67 -9.25
C SER A 13 28.45 -11.17 -8.43
N ALA A 14 28.54 -9.94 -7.92
CA ALA A 14 27.48 -9.33 -7.14
C ALA A 14 26.39 -9.00 -8.14
N VAL A 15 25.56 -9.99 -8.44
CA VAL A 15 24.26 -9.74 -9.05
C VAL A 15 23.54 -8.93 -7.99
N ASP A 16 23.40 -7.63 -8.28
CA ASP A 16 22.68 -6.70 -7.44
C ASP A 16 21.23 -7.19 -7.42
N TYR A 17 20.87 -7.97 -6.39
CA TYR A 17 19.51 -8.46 -6.25
C TYR A 17 18.61 -7.23 -6.09
N GLN A 18 17.76 -6.95 -7.07
CA GLN A 18 16.68 -6.00 -6.87
C GLN A 18 15.79 -6.56 -5.75
N ILE A 19 15.92 -6.00 -4.55
CA ILE A 19 14.99 -6.27 -3.45
C ILE A 19 13.68 -5.58 -3.84
N GLY A 20 12.83 -6.31 -4.56
CA GLY A 20 11.46 -5.92 -4.83
C GLY A 20 10.59 -6.11 -3.59
N CYS A 21 9.54 -5.30 -3.46
CA CYS A 21 8.47 -5.53 -2.49
C CYS A 21 7.31 -6.20 -3.23
N ILE A 22 6.96 -7.44 -2.85
CA ILE A 22 5.72 -8.07 -3.32
C ILE A 22 4.63 -7.69 -2.34
N LEU A 23 3.64 -6.95 -2.81
CA LEU A 23 2.52 -6.55 -1.98
C LEU A 23 1.32 -7.47 -2.20
N PHE A 24 0.92 -8.19 -1.15
CA PHE A 24 -0.29 -8.98 -1.16
C PHE A 24 -1.47 -8.10 -0.74
N GLU A 25 -2.38 -7.85 -1.67
CA GLU A 25 -3.51 -6.96 -1.38
C GLU A 25 -4.58 -7.65 -0.52
N GLN A 26 -4.70 -9.00 -0.60
CA GLN A 26 -5.75 -9.79 0.05
C GLN A 26 -5.36 -11.26 0.27
N PRO A 27 -4.40 -11.57 1.15
CA PRO A 27 -4.12 -12.95 1.48
C PRO A 27 -5.33 -13.58 2.19
N PHE A 28 -5.70 -14.78 1.76
CA PHE A 28 -6.68 -15.61 2.45
C PHE A 28 -6.04 -16.94 2.82
N PHE A 29 -6.63 -17.63 3.79
CA PHE A 29 -6.20 -18.96 4.21
C PHE A 29 -7.31 -19.97 3.95
N PHE A 30 -6.96 -21.09 3.34
CA PHE A 30 -7.84 -22.25 3.30
C PHE A 30 -8.08 -22.76 4.72
N ARG A 31 -9.27 -23.35 4.96
CA ARG A 31 -9.50 -24.13 6.17
C ARG A 31 -8.54 -25.31 6.20
N ARG A 32 -8.25 -25.82 7.38
CA ARG A 32 -7.30 -26.93 7.54
C ARG A 32 -7.71 -28.17 6.73
N GLU A 33 -9.02 -28.43 6.60
CA GLU A 33 -9.54 -29.52 5.75
C GLU A 33 -9.21 -29.34 4.26
N ASP A 34 -9.04 -28.10 3.81
CA ASP A 34 -8.81 -27.72 2.41
C ASP A 34 -7.34 -27.39 2.14
N TRP A 35 -6.42 -27.68 3.05
CA TRP A 35 -5.00 -27.41 2.79
C TRP A 35 -4.48 -28.23 1.61
N VAL A 36 -3.60 -27.61 0.84
CA VAL A 36 -2.88 -28.27 -0.23
C VAL A 36 -1.65 -28.93 0.39
N PRO A 37 -1.44 -30.25 0.21
CA PRO A 37 -0.28 -30.93 0.77
C PRO A 37 1.00 -30.34 0.19
N ALA A 38 2.04 -30.21 1.03
CA ALA A 38 3.35 -29.78 0.60
C ALA A 38 3.88 -30.73 -0.49
N PRO A 39 4.40 -30.23 -1.62
CA PRO A 39 4.96 -31.08 -2.65
C PRO A 39 6.24 -31.77 -2.14
N GLU A 40 6.51 -32.97 -2.66
CA GLU A 40 7.60 -33.86 -2.20
C GLU A 40 8.99 -33.22 -2.27
N ASP A 41 9.16 -32.26 -3.17
CA ASP A 41 10.43 -31.58 -3.40
C ASP A 41 10.60 -30.31 -2.55
N LEU A 42 9.62 -29.95 -1.72
CA LEU A 42 9.67 -28.82 -0.80
C LEU A 42 10.36 -29.22 0.51
N HIS A 43 11.69 -29.26 0.48
CA HIS A 43 12.49 -29.57 1.66
C HIS A 43 12.46 -28.43 2.71
N PRO A 44 12.47 -28.77 4.01
CA PRO A 44 12.38 -27.77 5.09
C PRO A 44 13.58 -26.82 5.18
N ASN A 45 14.71 -27.16 4.54
CA ASN A 45 15.95 -26.36 4.57
C ASN A 45 16.13 -25.49 3.31
N ILE A 46 15.05 -25.14 2.61
CA ILE A 46 15.11 -24.25 1.46
C ILE A 46 15.38 -22.82 1.94
N VAL A 47 16.60 -22.34 1.69
CA VAL A 47 17.09 -21.00 2.09
C VAL A 47 17.00 -19.95 0.98
N GLN A 48 16.48 -20.33 -0.19
CA GLN A 48 16.23 -19.47 -1.35
C GLN A 48 14.82 -19.74 -1.86
N GLY A 49 14.07 -18.71 -2.27
CA GLY A 49 12.69 -18.88 -2.74
C GLY A 49 12.59 -19.94 -3.86
N LYS A 50 11.73 -20.95 -3.66
CA LYS A 50 11.49 -22.00 -4.64
C LYS A 50 10.32 -21.62 -5.54
N THR A 51 10.55 -21.64 -6.85
CA THR A 51 9.52 -21.40 -7.86
C THR A 51 9.13 -22.68 -8.57
N TYR A 52 7.92 -22.70 -9.11
CA TYR A 52 7.38 -23.84 -9.85
C TYR A 52 6.85 -23.36 -11.21
N ASP A 53 7.03 -24.18 -12.24
CA ASP A 53 6.39 -23.97 -13.54
C ASP A 53 4.92 -24.38 -13.45
N LEU A 54 4.00 -23.47 -13.79
CA LEU A 54 2.55 -23.71 -13.70
C LEU A 54 2.00 -24.46 -14.94
N THR A 55 2.81 -24.69 -15.97
CA THR A 55 2.37 -25.28 -17.24
C THR A 55 2.56 -26.79 -17.30
N TYR A 56 3.52 -27.36 -16.56
CA TYR A 56 3.75 -28.81 -16.47
C TYR A 56 4.28 -29.24 -15.09
N GLY A 57 4.32 -30.56 -14.86
CA GLY A 57 4.99 -31.15 -13.70
C GLY A 57 4.29 -30.90 -12.35
N ILE A 58 5.09 -30.72 -11.29
CA ILE A 58 4.60 -30.54 -9.91
C ILE A 58 3.84 -29.21 -9.77
N GLY A 59 4.33 -28.12 -10.39
CA GLY A 59 3.71 -26.80 -10.28
C GLY A 59 2.30 -26.75 -10.87
N LYS A 60 2.11 -27.33 -12.06
CA LYS A 60 0.77 -27.48 -12.66
C LYS A 60 -0.20 -28.23 -11.73
N ARG A 61 0.22 -29.37 -11.19
CA ARG A 61 -0.61 -30.17 -10.26
C ARG A 61 -0.97 -29.41 -9.00
N LEU A 62 -0.02 -28.64 -8.47
CA LEU A 62 -0.25 -27.78 -7.30
C LEU A 62 -1.27 -26.68 -7.63
N TRP A 63 -1.14 -26.06 -8.79
CA TRP A 63 -2.05 -25.01 -9.27
C TRP A 63 -3.48 -25.52 -9.49
N GLU A 64 -3.64 -26.67 -10.15
CA GLU A 64 -4.94 -27.32 -10.35
C GLU A 64 -5.63 -27.62 -9.01
N GLN A 65 -4.89 -28.09 -8.01
CA GLN A 65 -5.42 -28.34 -6.66
C GLN A 65 -5.90 -27.07 -5.95
N ILE A 66 -5.21 -25.95 -6.16
CA ILE A 66 -5.61 -24.63 -5.65
C ILE A 66 -6.88 -24.15 -6.36
N GLU A 67 -6.92 -24.25 -7.68
CA GLU A 67 -8.04 -23.81 -8.51
C GLU A 67 -9.34 -24.55 -8.14
N ILE A 68 -9.28 -25.87 -7.97
CA ILE A 68 -10.43 -26.67 -7.53
C ILE A 68 -10.96 -26.21 -6.16
N ARG A 69 -10.07 -25.93 -5.20
CA ARG A 69 -10.46 -25.47 -3.85
C ARG A 69 -11.01 -24.05 -3.87
N LEU A 70 -10.45 -23.19 -4.71
CA LEU A 70 -10.96 -21.83 -4.93
C LEU A 70 -12.39 -21.85 -5.48
N GLN A 71 -12.67 -22.73 -6.45
CA GLN A 71 -14.01 -22.89 -7.01
C GLN A 71 -15.00 -23.50 -6.01
N ALA A 72 -14.52 -24.37 -5.11
CA ALA A 72 -15.32 -25.00 -4.07
C ALA A 72 -15.57 -24.09 -2.85
N MET A 73 -14.89 -22.94 -2.73
CA MET A 73 -15.15 -21.97 -1.66
C MET A 73 -16.43 -21.18 -1.96
N PRO A 74 -17.52 -21.36 -1.19
CA PRO A 74 -18.67 -20.46 -1.29
C PRO A 74 -18.24 -19.13 -0.67
N GLN A 75 -18.01 -18.10 -1.50
CA GLN A 75 -17.75 -16.71 -1.15
C GLN A 75 -16.85 -16.51 0.09
N LEU A 76 -15.57 -16.20 -0.13
CA LEU A 76 -14.56 -15.82 0.88
C LEU A 76 -15.18 -15.43 2.24
N PRO A 77 -15.16 -16.31 3.26
CA PRO A 77 -15.57 -15.91 4.59
C PRO A 77 -14.62 -14.79 5.06
N PRO A 78 -15.13 -13.80 5.81
CA PRO A 78 -14.28 -12.76 6.38
C PRO A 78 -13.15 -13.44 7.16
N THR A 79 -11.94 -12.93 6.98
CA THR A 79 -10.70 -13.34 7.66
C THR A 79 -10.99 -13.61 9.12
N LYS A 80 -11.05 -14.89 9.52
CA LYS A 80 -11.17 -15.24 10.94
C LYS A 80 -9.84 -14.93 11.59
N GLU A 81 -9.79 -13.81 12.30
CA GLU A 81 -8.69 -13.41 13.16
C GLU A 81 -8.40 -14.51 14.18
N VAL A 82 -7.12 -14.77 14.44
CA VAL A 82 -6.66 -15.52 15.60
C VAL A 82 -7.01 -14.67 16.81
N ALA A 83 -8.13 -14.98 17.46
CA ALA A 83 -8.67 -14.18 18.55
C ALA A 83 -7.72 -14.22 19.77
N GLU A 84 -7.22 -13.05 20.17
CA GLU A 84 -6.63 -12.88 21.51
C GLU A 84 -7.73 -12.99 22.59
N GLU A 85 -7.39 -13.60 23.73
CA GLU A 85 -8.29 -14.04 24.80
C GLU A 85 -9.12 -12.93 25.50
N ARG A 86 -8.99 -11.65 25.12
CA ARG A 86 -9.79 -10.55 25.70
C ARG A 86 -10.07 -9.45 24.67
N PRO A 87 -11.34 -9.16 24.33
CA PRO A 87 -11.64 -8.04 23.44
C PRO A 87 -11.37 -6.72 24.15
N LYS A 88 -10.29 -6.02 23.75
CA LYS A 88 -10.02 -4.61 24.08
C LYS A 88 -10.82 -3.63 23.21
N TYR A 89 -11.67 -4.16 22.32
CA TYR A 89 -12.42 -3.41 21.32
C TYR A 89 -13.93 -3.71 21.46
N GLY A 90 -14.78 -2.77 21.05
CA GLY A 90 -16.24 -2.94 21.07
C GLY A 90 -16.74 -4.05 20.14
N ALA A 91 -18.06 -4.22 20.05
CA ALA A 91 -18.64 -5.22 19.15
C ALA A 91 -18.12 -5.03 17.71
N PRO A 92 -17.68 -6.09 17.02
CA PRO A 92 -17.16 -6.00 15.67
C PRO A 92 -18.23 -5.43 14.74
N ILE A 93 -17.87 -4.38 13.99
CA ILE A 93 -18.70 -3.82 12.93
C ILE A 93 -18.31 -4.45 11.60
N THR A 94 -19.29 -4.91 10.82
CA THR A 94 -19.06 -5.37 9.45
C THR A 94 -18.78 -4.16 8.56
N VAL A 95 -17.52 -3.95 8.22
CA VAL A 95 -17.11 -2.97 7.21
C VAL A 95 -16.85 -3.69 5.89
N LEU A 96 -17.30 -3.10 4.78
CA LEU A 96 -16.86 -3.52 3.45
C LEU A 96 -15.50 -2.84 3.20
N PRO A 97 -14.37 -3.58 3.27
CA PRO A 97 -13.06 -2.99 3.08
C PRO A 97 -12.92 -2.46 1.64
N ARG A 98 -12.30 -1.29 1.47
CA ARG A 98 -11.94 -0.77 0.14
C ARG A 98 -10.74 -1.57 -0.37
N LEU A 99 -10.98 -2.44 -1.34
CA LEU A 99 -9.92 -3.29 -1.91
C LEU A 99 -8.84 -2.41 -2.56
N GLY A 100 -7.56 -2.71 -2.33
CA GLY A 100 -6.44 -1.93 -2.88
C GLY A 100 -6.10 -0.63 -2.14
N GLN A 101 -6.74 -0.33 -1.00
CA GLN A 101 -6.40 0.88 -0.22
C GLN A 101 -5.00 0.83 0.39
N GLY A 102 -4.57 -0.35 0.88
CA GLY A 102 -3.23 -0.54 1.43
C GLY A 102 -2.13 -0.37 0.38
N SER A 103 -2.33 -0.96 -0.80
CA SER A 103 -1.41 -0.84 -1.93
C SER A 103 -1.38 0.53 -2.54
N PHE A 104 -2.53 1.16 -2.72
CA PHE A 104 -2.62 2.54 -3.14
C PHE A 104 -1.78 3.46 -2.24
N ARG A 105 -1.91 3.33 -0.91
CA ARG A 105 -1.11 4.13 0.03
C ARG A 105 0.38 3.93 -0.18
N ILE A 106 0.83 2.69 -0.31
CA ILE A 106 2.26 2.36 -0.50
C ILE A 106 2.76 2.93 -1.82
N MET A 107 2.05 2.70 -2.93
CA MET A 107 2.44 3.16 -4.26
C MET A 107 2.50 4.69 -4.35
N VAL A 108 1.49 5.40 -3.83
CA VAL A 108 1.49 6.87 -3.78
C VAL A 108 2.61 7.40 -2.89
N THR A 109 2.84 6.76 -1.74
CA THR A 109 3.95 7.14 -0.84
C THR A 109 5.30 7.05 -1.54
N ASP A 110 5.52 5.99 -2.31
CA ASP A 110 6.77 5.78 -3.04
C ASP A 110 6.92 6.73 -4.23
N ALA A 111 5.84 6.96 -5.00
CA ALA A 111 5.82 7.89 -6.12
C ALA A 111 6.18 9.33 -5.72
N TYR A 112 5.76 9.77 -4.53
CA TYR A 112 6.12 11.07 -3.95
C TYR A 112 7.45 11.06 -3.18
N GLN A 113 8.26 10.00 -3.32
CA GLN A 113 9.55 9.83 -2.66
C GLN A 113 9.46 9.98 -1.13
N ARG A 114 8.33 9.56 -0.53
CA ARG A 114 8.07 9.62 0.91
C ARG A 114 8.03 11.05 1.46
N ARG A 115 7.54 12.00 0.66
CA ARG A 115 7.44 13.41 1.05
C ARG A 115 6.05 13.96 0.78
N CYS A 116 5.53 14.73 1.72
CA CYS A 116 4.32 15.51 1.48
C CYS A 116 4.49 16.40 0.24
N ALA A 117 3.50 16.37 -0.65
CA ALA A 117 3.48 17.14 -1.90
C ALA A 117 3.62 18.65 -1.67
N ILE A 118 3.09 19.17 -0.55
CA ILE A 118 3.06 20.60 -0.26
C ILE A 118 4.09 21.03 0.79
N THR A 119 4.20 20.34 1.94
CA THR A 119 5.11 20.74 3.03
C THR A 119 6.51 20.13 2.95
N ARG A 120 6.72 19.12 2.10
CA ARG A 120 7.95 18.30 2.03
C ARG A 120 8.27 17.50 3.31
N GLU A 121 7.34 17.43 4.26
CA GLU A 121 7.45 16.59 5.46
C GLU A 121 7.77 15.14 5.07
N ARG A 122 8.66 14.48 5.82
CA ARG A 122 9.16 13.12 5.54
C ARG A 122 8.83 12.10 6.63
N THR A 123 8.25 12.55 7.74
CA THR A 123 7.84 11.71 8.86
C THR A 123 6.69 10.81 8.40
N LEU A 124 7.02 9.61 7.90
CA LEU A 124 6.05 8.68 7.29
C LEU A 124 4.78 8.43 8.12
N PRO A 125 4.82 8.31 9.46
CA PRO A 125 3.61 8.18 10.27
C PRO A 125 2.63 9.36 10.18
N ALA A 126 3.13 10.55 9.82
CA ALA A 126 2.32 11.75 9.63
C ALA A 126 1.83 11.92 8.18
N LEU A 127 2.14 10.98 7.27
CA LEU A 127 1.78 11.05 5.86
C LEU A 127 0.66 10.07 5.50
N GLU A 128 -0.28 10.57 4.71
CA GLU A 128 -1.45 9.86 4.23
C GLU A 128 -1.63 10.10 2.72
N ALA A 129 -2.05 9.05 2.01
CA ALA A 129 -2.34 9.13 0.58
C ALA A 129 -3.81 9.51 0.39
N SER A 130 -4.03 10.70 -0.15
CA SER A 130 -5.34 11.26 -0.48
C SER A 130 -5.75 10.84 -1.89
N HIS A 131 -7.00 10.44 -2.07
CA HIS A 131 -7.59 10.29 -3.41
C HIS A 131 -7.99 11.66 -3.94
N ILE A 132 -7.73 11.94 -5.22
CA ILE A 132 -8.21 13.18 -5.87
C ILE A 132 -9.70 13.05 -6.16
N LYS A 133 -10.08 12.00 -6.91
CA LYS A 133 -11.45 11.57 -7.05
C LYS A 133 -11.78 10.57 -5.95
N PRO A 134 -12.72 10.87 -5.04
CA PRO A 134 -13.05 9.98 -3.92
C PRO A 134 -13.47 8.59 -4.39
N PHE A 135 -13.16 7.57 -3.58
CA PHE A 135 -13.60 6.20 -3.83
C PHE A 135 -15.13 6.07 -3.94
N SER A 136 -15.88 6.85 -3.15
CA SER A 136 -17.35 6.90 -3.19
C SER A 136 -17.91 7.29 -4.56
N GLU A 137 -17.11 7.95 -5.40
CA GLU A 137 -17.47 8.37 -6.75
C GLU A 137 -16.83 7.47 -7.83
N SER A 138 -16.41 6.25 -7.46
CA SER A 138 -15.67 5.32 -8.33
C SER A 138 -14.30 5.88 -8.78
N GLY A 139 -13.59 6.57 -7.90
CA GLY A 139 -12.20 6.95 -8.11
C GLY A 139 -11.27 5.73 -8.22
N PRO A 140 -10.41 5.63 -9.24
CA PRO A 140 -9.53 4.46 -9.40
C PRO A 140 -8.41 4.45 -8.35
N HIS A 141 -7.96 3.27 -7.95
CA HIS A 141 -6.74 3.06 -7.14
C HIS A 141 -5.47 3.19 -7.98
N LYS A 142 -5.36 4.27 -8.78
CA LYS A 142 -4.18 4.60 -9.58
C LYS A 142 -3.33 5.64 -8.86
N VAL A 143 -2.01 5.56 -9.01
CA VAL A 143 -1.08 6.53 -8.42
C VAL A 143 -1.37 7.96 -8.89
N SER A 144 -1.74 8.14 -10.17
CA SER A 144 -2.18 9.42 -10.72
C SER A 144 -3.49 9.95 -10.12
N ASN A 145 -4.27 9.13 -9.41
CA ASN A 145 -5.43 9.60 -8.64
C ASN A 145 -5.06 9.84 -7.16
N GLY A 146 -3.76 9.92 -6.85
CA GLY A 146 -3.25 9.99 -5.49
C GLY A 146 -2.31 11.16 -5.26
N ILE A 147 -2.45 11.82 -4.12
CA ILE A 147 -1.52 12.85 -3.64
C ILE A 147 -1.10 12.51 -2.21
N LEU A 148 0.20 12.56 -1.93
CA LEU A 148 0.70 12.32 -0.58
C LEU A 148 0.68 13.61 0.24
N PHE A 149 -0.14 13.63 1.29
CA PHE A 149 -0.28 14.78 2.19
C PHE A 149 0.12 14.45 3.62
N ARG A 150 0.32 15.51 4.42
CA ARG A 150 0.31 15.38 5.88
C ARG A 150 -1.12 15.10 6.34
N SER A 151 -1.32 14.32 7.40
CA SER A 151 -2.65 13.87 7.85
C SER A 151 -3.68 14.98 8.07
N ASP A 152 -3.25 16.17 8.51
CA ASP A 152 -4.11 17.33 8.67
C ASP A 152 -4.56 17.93 7.32
N ILE A 153 -3.64 18.07 6.37
CA ILE A 153 -3.93 18.57 5.01
C ILE A 153 -4.81 17.58 4.25
N HIS A 154 -4.57 16.28 4.42
CA HIS A 154 -5.43 15.24 3.87
C HIS A 154 -6.88 15.40 4.34
N ARG A 155 -7.09 15.56 5.65
CA ARG A 155 -8.44 15.80 6.20
C ARG A 155 -9.09 17.06 5.64
N LEU A 156 -8.34 18.15 5.49
CA LEU A 156 -8.85 19.39 4.90
C LEU A 156 -9.17 19.23 3.41
N PHE A 157 -8.42 18.39 2.69
CA PHE A 157 -8.66 18.12 1.27
C PHE A 157 -9.96 17.31 1.11
N ASP A 158 -10.11 16.23 1.88
CA ASP A 158 -11.31 15.38 1.88
C ASP A 158 -12.59 16.14 2.24
N THR A 159 -12.48 17.17 3.08
CA THR A 159 -13.60 18.01 3.53
C THR A 159 -13.82 19.24 2.64
N GLY A 160 -13.02 19.44 1.59
CA GLY A 160 -13.17 20.53 0.63
C GLY A 160 -12.69 21.90 1.13
N TYR A 161 -11.93 21.95 2.21
CA TYR A 161 -11.32 23.19 2.72
C TYR A 161 -10.05 23.58 1.96
N VAL A 162 -9.37 22.63 1.33
CA VAL A 162 -8.23 22.87 0.44
C VAL A 162 -8.39 22.06 -0.83
N THR A 163 -7.75 22.49 -1.92
CA THR A 163 -7.78 21.76 -3.19
C THR A 163 -6.49 21.96 -3.97
N ILE A 164 -6.32 21.20 -5.05
CA ILE A 164 -5.26 21.37 -6.04
C ILE A 164 -5.88 21.79 -7.36
N THR A 165 -5.34 22.84 -7.96
CA THR A 165 -5.77 23.32 -9.28
C THR A 165 -5.16 22.49 -10.41
N PRO A 166 -5.72 22.56 -11.64
CA PRO A 166 -5.14 21.89 -12.81
C PRO A 166 -3.70 22.32 -13.15
N ASP A 167 -3.27 23.49 -12.71
CA ASP A 167 -1.89 23.98 -12.83
C ASP A 167 -1.00 23.62 -11.61
N TYR A 168 -1.44 22.66 -10.80
CA TYR A 168 -0.70 22.10 -9.67
C TYR A 168 -0.41 23.11 -8.55
N ARG A 169 -1.35 24.01 -8.27
CA ARG A 169 -1.30 24.96 -7.15
C ARG A 169 -2.17 24.49 -6.00
N PHE A 170 -1.68 24.71 -4.79
CA PHE A 170 -2.42 24.45 -3.56
C PHE A 170 -3.31 25.65 -3.23
N GLU A 171 -4.62 25.44 -3.21
CA GLU A 171 -5.62 26.46 -2.94
C GLU A 171 -6.27 26.20 -1.58
N VAL A 172 -6.59 27.28 -0.87
CA VAL A 172 -7.14 27.24 0.49
C VAL A 172 -8.43 28.03 0.50
N SER A 173 -9.51 27.35 0.84
CA SER A 173 -10.84 27.95 0.88
C SER A 173 -10.93 29.01 1.97
N ARG A 174 -11.72 30.06 1.72
CA ARG A 174 -12.07 31.06 2.73
C ARG A 174 -12.92 30.48 3.86
N ARG A 175 -13.58 29.35 3.60
CA ARG A 175 -14.43 28.64 4.56
C ARG A 175 -13.70 28.22 5.84
N ILE A 176 -12.38 27.97 5.79
CA ILE A 176 -11.61 27.67 7.02
C ILE A 176 -11.71 28.83 8.02
N ARG A 177 -11.57 30.06 7.52
CA ARG A 177 -11.65 31.26 8.35
C ARG A 177 -13.08 31.56 8.77
N GLU A 178 -14.05 31.33 7.90
CA GLU A 178 -15.47 31.59 8.15
C GLU A 178 -16.06 30.61 9.19
N ASP A 179 -15.68 29.34 9.11
CA ASP A 179 -16.24 28.29 9.98
C ASP A 179 -15.51 28.21 11.35
N TYR A 180 -14.23 28.61 11.42
CA TYR A 180 -13.38 28.37 12.60
C TYR A 180 -12.56 29.59 13.08
N GLU A 181 -12.69 30.75 12.44
CA GLU A 181 -11.88 31.95 12.73
C GLU A 181 -10.36 31.68 12.74
N ASN A 182 -9.91 30.69 11.97
CA ASN A 182 -8.52 30.20 11.97
C ASN A 182 -8.01 29.93 10.54
N GLY A 183 -6.89 29.24 10.40
CA GLY A 183 -6.32 28.77 9.14
C GLY A 183 -5.01 29.44 8.74
N ARG A 184 -4.40 30.26 9.61
CA ARG A 184 -3.18 31.02 9.32
C ARG A 184 -2.06 30.14 8.73
N ASP A 185 -1.84 28.98 9.33
CA ASP A 185 -0.81 28.04 8.90
C ASP A 185 -1.07 27.50 7.49
N TYR A 186 -2.34 27.23 7.16
CA TYR A 186 -2.73 26.73 5.84
C TYR A 186 -2.69 27.83 4.78
N TYR A 187 -3.13 29.06 5.11
CA TYR A 187 -3.02 30.19 4.18
C TYR A 187 -1.59 30.52 3.80
N SER A 188 -0.60 30.21 4.66
CA SER A 188 0.82 30.35 4.28
C SER A 188 1.26 29.43 3.14
N LEU A 189 0.49 28.37 2.88
CA LEU A 189 0.69 27.38 1.81
C LEU A 189 -0.11 27.71 0.55
N HIS A 190 -1.06 28.65 0.62
CA HIS A 190 -1.92 29.06 -0.48
C HIS A 190 -1.09 29.57 -1.69
N GLY A 191 -1.46 29.15 -2.89
CA GLY A 191 -0.79 29.49 -4.15
C GLY A 191 0.57 28.82 -4.38
N ARG A 192 1.07 28.01 -3.44
CA ARG A 192 2.33 27.27 -3.64
C ARG A 192 2.12 26.15 -4.64
N SER A 193 3.13 25.90 -5.47
CA SER A 193 3.16 24.72 -6.33
C SER A 193 3.40 23.47 -5.50
N ILE A 194 2.65 22.40 -5.78
CA ILE A 194 2.93 21.09 -5.20
C ILE A 194 4.13 20.45 -5.88
N GLN A 195 4.85 19.62 -5.13
CA GLN A 195 5.85 18.73 -5.70
C GLN A 195 5.15 17.59 -6.43
N LEU A 196 5.46 17.44 -7.71
CA LEU A 196 4.99 16.33 -8.52
C LEU A 196 5.91 15.11 -8.37
N PRO A 197 5.40 13.89 -8.59
CA PRO A 197 6.24 12.70 -8.71
C PRO A 197 7.31 12.87 -9.80
N PRO A 198 8.45 12.16 -9.73
CA PRO A 198 9.47 12.24 -10.79
C PRO A 198 8.99 11.68 -12.14
N GLN A 199 8.04 10.75 -12.12
CA GLN A 199 7.49 10.08 -13.30
C GLN A 199 6.19 10.76 -13.73
N LYS A 200 6.12 11.18 -15.00
CA LYS A 200 4.96 11.91 -15.56
C LYS A 200 3.65 11.13 -15.53
N GLU A 201 3.72 9.81 -15.66
CA GLU A 201 2.56 8.92 -15.57
C GLU A 201 1.86 8.94 -14.21
N PHE A 202 2.55 9.41 -13.16
CA PHE A 202 2.01 9.55 -11.81
C PHE A 202 1.55 10.96 -11.48
N TYR A 203 1.52 11.87 -12.47
CA TYR A 203 1.02 13.21 -12.21
C TYR A 203 -0.47 13.16 -11.86
N PRO A 204 -0.90 13.97 -10.87
CA PRO A 204 -2.29 14.11 -10.48
C PRO A 204 -3.16 14.73 -11.58
#